data_AF-A0A7K1SJY6-F1
#
_entry.id   AF-A0A7K1SJY6-F1
#
_cell.length_a   1.000
_cell.length_b   1.000
_cell.length_c   1.000
_cell.angle_alpha   90.00
_cell.angle_beta   90.00
_cell.angle_gamma   90.00
#
_symmetry.space_group_name_H-M   'P 1'
#
loop_
_entity.id
_entity.type
_entity.pdbx_description
1 polymer ?
#
loop_
_entity_poly.entity_id
_entity_poly.type
_entity_poly.pdbx_seq_one_letter_code
_entity_poly.pdbx_strand_id
1 'polypeptide(L)'
;MATFGESIANFFGGTDTETEEGLRGLFISELKDIYYAEKQAVDALGEQADASTTDEVRSAFLQHQEETRNHLARLEQVFNSISVDVEEGSSDAIDGLVGDAQRIVSNTNTGSLTRDAGLIIASQKIEHHEIASYGSVVTFAQVLGYNEAARLLEQTLNEEKNADKKLTTLAESFINSRASSEDDGSSPRNDDDADDFNKWGVVNPDGVRYDDPTTNSNSSKSTYSGNSSIPLAGTSGI
;
A
#
# COMPACT_ATOMS: atom_id res chain seq x y z
N MET A 1 37.98 -1.29 9.53
CA MET A 1 36.52 -1.39 9.70
C MET A 1 36.19 -0.83 11.06
N ALA A 2 35.26 0.13 11.11
CA ALA A 2 34.75 0.65 12.37
C ALA A 2 34.07 -0.47 13.18
N THR A 3 34.11 -0.37 14.50
CA THR A 3 33.34 -1.28 15.35
C THR A 3 31.85 -0.99 15.22
N PHE A 4 30.98 -1.95 15.58
CA PHE A 4 29.52 -1.73 15.58
C PHE A 4 29.12 -0.53 16.45
N GLY A 5 29.80 -0.33 17.59
CA GLY A 5 29.57 0.82 18.48
C GLY A 5 30.01 2.16 17.89
N GLU A 6 31.13 2.19 17.16
CA GLU A 6 31.57 3.39 16.42
C GLU A 6 30.65 3.70 15.24
N SER A 7 30.13 2.67 14.56
CA SER A 7 29.20 2.86 13.44
C SER A 7 27.88 3.46 13.93
N ILE A 8 27.35 2.97 15.06
CA ILE A 8 26.18 3.54 15.74
C ILE A 8 26.45 5.00 16.17
N ALA A 9 27.61 5.27 16.79
CA ALA A 9 27.96 6.60 17.26
C ALA A 9 28.16 7.60 16.11
N ASN A 10 28.77 7.18 15.00
CA ASN A 10 28.96 8.01 13.81
C ASN A 10 27.64 8.27 13.07
N PHE A 11 26.76 7.27 13.03
CA PHE A 11 25.41 7.38 12.48
C PHE A 11 24.57 8.41 13.27
N PHE A 12 24.50 8.28 14.60
CA PHE A 12 23.76 9.22 15.44
C PHE A 12 24.48 10.57 15.65
N GLY A 13 25.80 10.60 15.46
CA GLY A 13 26.64 11.79 15.55
C GLY A 13 26.74 12.60 14.25
N GLY A 14 26.19 12.09 13.14
CA GLY A 14 26.21 12.76 11.84
C GLY A 14 27.59 12.82 11.18
N THR A 15 28.49 11.89 11.50
CA THR A 15 29.86 11.83 10.93
C THR A 15 30.09 10.60 10.06
N ASP A 16 29.05 9.81 9.78
CA ASP A 16 29.10 8.64 8.91
C ASP A 16 28.87 9.01 7.44
N THR A 17 29.94 9.51 6.80
CA THR A 17 29.91 9.94 5.40
C THR A 17 29.63 8.81 4.42
N GLU A 18 30.03 7.57 4.73
CA GLU A 18 29.74 6.41 3.85
C GLU A 18 28.24 6.09 3.84
N THR A 19 27.59 6.12 5.01
CA THR A 19 26.14 5.93 5.11
C THR A 19 25.37 7.09 4.47
N GLU A 20 25.82 8.34 4.63
CA GLU A 20 25.20 9.51 3.99
C GLU A 20 25.30 9.44 2.45
N GLU A 21 26.47 9.10 1.91
CA GLU A 21 26.66 8.91 0.46
C GLU A 21 25.81 7.75 -0.08
N GLY A 22 25.73 6.64 0.66
CA GLY A 22 24.89 5.50 0.31
C GLY A 22 23.40 5.85 0.28
N LEU A 23 22.92 6.57 1.30
CA LEU A 23 21.53 7.03 1.39
C LEU A 23 21.20 8.04 0.29
N ARG A 24 22.12 8.97 0.00
CA ARG A 24 21.97 9.92 -1.12
C ARG A 24 21.91 9.18 -2.46
N GLY A 25 22.76 8.17 -2.66
CA GLY A 25 22.74 7.33 -3.86
C GLY A 25 21.40 6.60 -4.03
N LEU A 26 20.90 5.99 -2.96
CA LEU A 26 19.59 5.33 -2.96
C LEU A 26 18.46 6.32 -3.25
N PHE A 27 18.44 7.48 -2.58
CA PHE A 27 17.45 8.53 -2.83
C PHE A 27 17.42 8.97 -4.30
N ILE A 28 18.58 9.18 -4.92
CA ILE A 28 18.65 9.54 -6.35
C ILE A 28 18.14 8.39 -7.22
N SER A 29 18.49 7.14 -6.92
CA SER A 29 17.97 5.98 -7.67
C SER A 29 16.44 5.91 -7.62
N GLU A 30 15.86 6.05 -6.44
CA GLU A 30 14.40 6.04 -6.27
C GLU A 30 13.73 7.21 -7.01
N LEU A 31 14.34 8.40 -7.03
CA LEU A 31 13.81 9.52 -7.84
C LEU A 31 13.80 9.21 -9.34
N LYS A 32 14.81 8.53 -9.86
CA LYS A 32 14.87 8.11 -11.27
C LYS A 32 13.78 7.09 -11.59
N ASP A 33 13.55 6.14 -10.69
CA ASP A 33 12.54 5.11 -10.85
C ASP A 33 11.12 5.67 -10.74
N ILE A 34 10.87 6.64 -9.84
CA ILE A 34 9.60 7.37 -9.78
C ILE A 34 9.40 8.22 -11.04
N TYR A 35 10.44 8.89 -11.55
CA TYR A 35 10.33 9.66 -12.79
C TYR A 35 9.96 8.79 -14.00
N TYR A 36 10.52 7.56 -14.06
CA TYR A 36 10.08 6.55 -15.01
C TYR A 36 8.62 6.15 -14.78
N ALA A 37 8.24 5.88 -13.52
CA ALA A 37 6.88 5.49 -13.15
C ALA A 37 5.82 6.49 -13.65
N GLU A 38 6.05 7.76 -13.38
CA GLU A 38 5.16 8.87 -13.73
C GLU A 38 5.02 9.02 -15.26
N LYS A 39 6.10 8.84 -16.02
CA LYS A 39 6.04 8.84 -17.49
C LYS A 39 5.15 7.71 -18.02
N GLN A 40 5.34 6.51 -17.49
CA GLN A 40 4.53 5.36 -17.88
C GLN A 40 3.07 5.55 -17.46
N ALA A 41 2.82 6.16 -16.29
CA ALA A 41 1.49 6.48 -15.81
C ALA A 41 0.77 7.49 -16.71
N VAL A 42 1.43 8.53 -17.23
CA VAL A 42 0.82 9.49 -18.17
C VAL A 42 0.24 8.76 -19.38
N ASP A 43 1.00 7.86 -19.99
CA ASP A 43 0.54 7.13 -21.18
C ASP A 43 -0.58 6.14 -20.81
N ALA A 44 -0.40 5.37 -19.73
CA ALA A 44 -1.38 4.41 -19.25
C ALA A 44 -2.72 5.09 -18.94
N LEU A 45 -2.73 6.23 -18.25
CA LEU A 45 -3.94 6.97 -17.90
C LEU A 45 -4.71 7.44 -19.15
N GLY A 46 -4.00 7.81 -20.21
CA GLY A 46 -4.62 8.13 -21.51
C GLY A 46 -5.31 6.92 -22.12
N GLU A 47 -4.63 5.78 -22.18
CA GLU A 47 -5.19 4.52 -22.69
C GLU A 47 -6.40 4.05 -21.87
N GLN A 48 -6.33 4.16 -20.54
CA GLN A 48 -7.41 3.79 -19.62
C GLN A 48 -8.61 4.73 -19.78
N ALA A 49 -8.39 6.04 -19.92
CA ALA A 49 -9.45 7.00 -20.22
C ALA A 49 -10.17 6.64 -21.52
N ASP A 50 -9.43 6.31 -22.58
CA ASP A 50 -10.00 5.92 -23.87
C ASP A 50 -10.79 4.62 -23.79
N ALA A 51 -10.31 3.64 -23.02
CA ALA A 51 -10.95 2.36 -22.83
C ALA A 51 -12.17 2.39 -21.89
N SER A 52 -12.32 3.45 -21.09
CA SER A 52 -13.39 3.60 -20.10
C SER A 52 -14.78 3.75 -20.73
N THR A 53 -15.76 3.16 -20.06
CA THR A 53 -17.17 3.10 -20.48
C THR A 53 -17.95 4.31 -19.99
N THR A 54 -17.80 4.66 -18.71
CA THR A 54 -18.51 5.76 -18.06
C THR A 54 -17.73 7.07 -18.17
N ASP A 55 -18.46 8.18 -18.30
CA ASP A 55 -17.85 9.51 -18.39
C ASP A 55 -17.16 9.89 -17.08
N GLU A 56 -17.66 9.40 -15.94
CA GLU A 56 -17.09 9.60 -14.62
C GLU A 56 -15.70 8.96 -14.51
N VAL A 57 -15.54 7.70 -14.92
CA VAL A 57 -14.24 7.01 -14.88
C VAL A 57 -13.26 7.59 -15.89
N ARG A 58 -13.74 7.87 -17.12
CA ARG A 58 -12.94 8.56 -18.14
C ARG A 58 -12.41 9.90 -17.62
N SER A 59 -13.28 10.71 -17.00
CA SER A 59 -12.90 12.03 -16.48
C SER A 59 -11.90 11.93 -15.33
N ALA A 60 -12.03 10.93 -14.46
CA ALA A 60 -11.08 10.70 -13.38
C ALA A 60 -9.68 10.39 -13.91
N PHE A 61 -9.56 9.52 -14.91
CA PHE A 61 -8.27 9.22 -15.54
C PHE A 61 -7.68 10.42 -16.30
N LEU A 62 -8.49 11.19 -17.02
CA LEU A 62 -8.01 12.40 -17.70
C LEU A 62 -7.56 13.49 -16.73
N GLN A 63 -8.28 13.66 -15.62
CA GLN A 63 -7.86 14.59 -14.56
C GLN A 63 -6.54 14.13 -13.96
N HIS A 64 -6.45 12.84 -13.62
CA HIS A 64 -5.25 12.31 -13.00
C HIS A 64 -4.05 12.39 -13.95
N GLN A 65 -4.23 12.11 -15.24
CA GLN A 65 -3.18 12.27 -16.26
C GLN A 65 -2.59 13.70 -16.28
N GLU A 66 -3.42 14.72 -16.06
CA GLU A 66 -2.95 16.09 -15.96
C GLU A 66 -2.23 16.38 -14.64
N GLU A 67 -2.70 15.80 -13.52
CA GLU A 67 -1.98 15.81 -12.23
C GLU A 67 -0.58 15.18 -12.40
N THR A 68 -0.47 13.98 -12.97
CA THR A 68 0.78 13.25 -13.27
C THR A 68 1.76 14.06 -14.14
N ARG A 69 1.28 14.81 -15.15
CA ARG A 69 2.16 15.73 -15.91
C ARG A 69 2.77 16.83 -15.04
N ASN A 70 2.01 17.33 -14.07
CA ASN A 70 2.53 18.29 -13.09
C ASN A 70 3.50 17.61 -12.11
N HIS A 71 3.30 16.34 -11.78
CA HIS A 71 4.23 15.57 -10.94
C HIS A 71 5.59 15.42 -11.62
N LEU A 72 5.64 15.13 -12.92
CA LEU A 72 6.87 15.11 -13.71
C LEU A 72 7.61 16.46 -13.63
N ALA A 73 6.91 17.57 -13.88
CA ALA A 73 7.49 18.91 -13.77
C ALA A 73 7.98 19.23 -12.34
N ARG A 74 7.34 18.64 -11.32
CA ARG A 74 7.74 18.76 -9.92
C ARG A 74 8.98 17.92 -9.60
N LEU A 75 9.09 16.71 -10.13
CA LEU A 75 10.30 15.87 -10.01
C LEU A 75 11.51 16.55 -10.65
N GLU A 76 11.33 17.21 -11.80
CA GLU A 76 12.39 18.01 -12.41
C GLU A 76 12.88 19.13 -11.48
N GLN A 77 11.96 19.78 -10.75
CA GLN A 77 12.33 20.76 -9.71
C GLN A 77 13.07 20.09 -8.54
N VAL A 78 12.66 18.89 -8.14
CA VAL A 78 13.34 18.10 -7.10
C VAL A 78 14.78 17.78 -7.49
N PHE A 79 15.01 17.24 -8.69
CA PHE A 79 16.35 16.96 -9.24
C PHE A 79 17.23 18.23 -9.24
N ASN A 80 16.69 19.34 -9.73
CA ASN A 80 17.39 20.62 -9.74
C ASN A 80 17.72 21.11 -8.32
N SER A 81 16.81 20.95 -7.36
CA SER A 81 17.01 21.41 -5.97
C SER A 81 18.17 20.70 -5.26
N ILE A 82 18.51 19.48 -5.69
CA ILE A 82 19.60 18.68 -5.15
C ILE A 82 20.86 18.67 -6.04
N SER A 83 20.88 19.53 -7.08
CA SER A 83 21.98 19.66 -8.05
C SER A 83 22.33 18.33 -8.76
N VAL A 84 21.31 17.59 -9.19
CA VAL A 84 21.44 16.36 -9.98
C VAL A 84 20.69 16.54 -11.29
N ASP A 85 21.29 16.12 -12.40
CA ASP A 85 20.61 16.15 -13.69
C ASP A 85 19.45 15.16 -13.70
N VAL A 86 18.36 15.55 -14.35
CA VAL A 86 17.20 14.67 -14.55
C VAL A 86 17.62 13.48 -15.38
N GLU A 87 17.40 12.28 -14.85
CA GLU A 87 17.69 11.03 -15.52
C GLU A 87 16.54 10.07 -15.25
N GLU A 88 16.20 9.28 -16.26
CA GLU A 88 15.15 8.30 -16.18
C GLU A 88 15.73 6.95 -15.76
N GLY A 89 15.07 6.30 -14.80
CA GLY A 89 15.40 4.95 -14.35
C GLY A 89 14.69 3.89 -15.19
N SER A 90 14.36 2.78 -14.54
CA SER A 90 13.56 1.70 -15.14
C SER A 90 12.91 0.88 -14.03
N SER A 91 11.67 0.45 -14.21
CA SER A 91 10.97 -0.34 -13.18
C SER A 91 10.12 -1.44 -13.80
N ASP A 92 10.59 -2.70 -13.68
CA ASP A 92 9.83 -3.90 -14.05
C ASP A 92 8.51 -3.99 -13.29
N ALA A 93 8.45 -3.44 -12.06
CA ALA A 93 7.25 -3.41 -11.24
C ALA A 93 6.18 -2.53 -11.89
N ILE A 94 6.54 -1.31 -12.31
CA ILE A 94 5.63 -0.41 -13.00
C ILE A 94 5.21 -0.99 -14.34
N ASP A 95 6.15 -1.52 -15.13
CA ASP A 95 5.83 -2.13 -16.42
C ASP A 95 4.82 -3.29 -16.27
N GLY A 96 4.96 -4.07 -15.20
CA GLY A 96 4.02 -5.11 -14.83
C GLY A 96 2.62 -4.58 -14.50
N LEU A 97 2.54 -3.48 -13.76
CA LEU A 97 1.28 -2.83 -13.35
C LEU A 97 0.57 -2.15 -14.52
N VAL A 98 1.30 -1.45 -15.39
CA VAL A 98 0.78 -0.89 -16.64
C VAL A 98 0.29 -2.03 -17.56
N GLY A 99 1.06 -3.11 -17.65
CA GLY A 99 0.64 -4.31 -18.36
C GLY A 99 -0.63 -4.97 -17.78
N ASP A 100 -0.86 -4.86 -16.48
CA ASP A 100 -2.10 -5.29 -15.81
C ASP A 100 -3.29 -4.48 -16.30
N ALA A 101 -3.17 -3.15 -16.39
CA ALA A 101 -4.21 -2.27 -16.93
C ALA A 101 -4.53 -2.60 -18.40
N GLN A 102 -3.52 -2.81 -19.24
CA GLN A 102 -3.69 -3.22 -20.64
C GLN A 102 -4.37 -4.59 -20.78
N ARG A 103 -4.07 -5.54 -19.88
CA ARG A 103 -4.76 -6.83 -19.81
C ARG A 103 -6.24 -6.67 -19.47
N ILE A 104 -6.63 -5.73 -18.61
CA ILE A 104 -8.05 -5.45 -18.34
C ILE A 104 -8.76 -5.05 -19.63
N VAL A 105 -8.18 -4.13 -20.40
CA VAL A 105 -8.78 -3.69 -21.68
C VAL A 105 -8.97 -4.87 -22.63
N SER A 106 -7.96 -5.74 -22.72
CA SER A 106 -7.95 -6.91 -23.62
C SER A 106 -8.91 -8.03 -23.19
N ASN A 107 -9.09 -8.22 -21.88
CA ASN A 107 -9.85 -9.34 -21.32
C ASN A 107 -11.30 -8.99 -20.96
N THR A 108 -11.73 -7.75 -21.19
CA THR A 108 -13.10 -7.30 -20.91
C THR A 108 -13.77 -6.78 -22.18
N ASN A 109 -15.11 -6.89 -22.22
CA ASN A 109 -15.88 -6.39 -23.36
C ASN A 109 -15.87 -4.86 -23.40
N THR A 110 -15.76 -4.30 -24.62
CA THR A 110 -15.85 -2.86 -24.83
C THR A 110 -17.19 -2.31 -24.40
N GLY A 111 -17.16 -1.21 -23.64
CA GLY A 111 -18.36 -0.57 -23.08
C GLY A 111 -19.01 -1.33 -21.92
N SER A 112 -18.31 -2.29 -21.30
CA SER A 112 -18.84 -3.00 -20.13
C SER A 112 -18.43 -2.33 -18.81
N LEU A 113 -19.35 -2.25 -17.85
CA LEU A 113 -19.03 -1.78 -16.50
C LEU A 113 -17.99 -2.66 -15.77
N THR A 114 -17.85 -3.92 -16.20
CA THR A 114 -16.77 -4.81 -15.73
C THR A 114 -15.40 -4.30 -16.15
N ARG A 115 -15.29 -3.66 -17.34
CA ARG A 115 -14.05 -3.01 -17.76
C ARG A 115 -13.70 -1.86 -16.82
N ASP A 116 -14.65 -0.96 -16.56
CA ASP A 116 -14.42 0.20 -15.68
C ASP A 116 -13.99 -0.24 -14.28
N ALA A 117 -14.66 -1.24 -13.68
CA ALA A 117 -14.27 -1.81 -12.40
C ALA A 117 -12.84 -2.38 -12.44
N GLY A 118 -12.48 -3.10 -13.51
CA GLY A 118 -11.13 -3.63 -13.69
C GLY A 118 -10.08 -2.53 -13.86
N LEU A 119 -10.40 -1.46 -14.60
CA LEU A 119 -9.50 -0.33 -14.84
C LEU A 119 -9.23 0.43 -13.54
N ILE A 120 -10.27 0.66 -12.74
CA ILE A 120 -10.13 1.27 -11.41
C ILE A 120 -9.20 0.42 -10.54
N ILE A 121 -9.43 -0.89 -10.46
CA ILE A 121 -8.56 -1.80 -9.67
C ILE A 121 -7.12 -1.74 -10.16
N ALA A 122 -6.89 -1.74 -11.48
CA ALA A 122 -5.54 -1.66 -12.04
C ALA A 122 -4.85 -0.33 -11.69
N SER A 123 -5.55 0.80 -11.81
CA SER A 123 -5.01 2.11 -11.42
C SER A 123 -4.71 2.19 -9.93
N GLN A 124 -5.60 1.72 -9.05
CA GLN A 124 -5.33 1.74 -7.60
C GLN A 124 -4.06 0.98 -7.21
N LYS A 125 -3.67 -0.07 -7.94
CA LYS A 125 -2.38 -0.75 -7.72
C LYS A 125 -1.19 0.14 -8.09
N ILE A 126 -1.32 0.94 -9.16
CA ILE A 126 -0.30 1.93 -9.56
C ILE A 126 -0.22 3.01 -8.48
N GLU A 127 -1.35 3.57 -8.05
CA GLU A 127 -1.40 4.56 -6.96
C GLU A 127 -0.72 4.06 -5.68
N HIS A 128 -0.96 2.80 -5.28
CA HIS A 128 -0.38 2.25 -4.06
C HIS A 128 1.12 2.06 -4.17
N HIS A 129 1.62 1.73 -5.36
CA HIS A 129 3.06 1.74 -5.63
C HIS A 129 3.62 3.15 -5.48
N GLU A 130 3.00 4.16 -6.09
CA GLU A 130 3.45 5.55 -6.03
C GLU A 130 3.37 6.13 -4.62
N ILE A 131 2.32 5.86 -3.86
CA ILE A 131 2.19 6.26 -2.45
C ILE A 131 3.35 5.68 -1.61
N ALA A 132 3.72 4.42 -1.84
CA ALA A 132 4.84 3.79 -1.15
C ALA A 132 6.19 4.40 -1.55
N SER A 133 6.42 4.61 -2.85
CA SER A 133 7.64 5.23 -3.37
C SER A 133 7.79 6.67 -2.88
N TYR A 134 6.78 7.52 -3.06
CA TYR A 134 6.78 8.91 -2.61
C TYR A 134 6.93 9.03 -1.09
N GLY A 135 6.24 8.20 -0.30
CA GLY A 135 6.40 8.18 1.15
C GLY A 135 7.85 7.88 1.58
N SER A 136 8.53 7.00 0.84
CA SER A 136 9.93 6.65 1.10
C SER A 136 10.88 7.80 0.73
N VAL A 137 10.73 8.40 -0.46
CA VAL A 137 11.62 9.50 -0.88
C VAL A 137 11.39 10.81 -0.12
N VAL A 138 10.18 11.07 0.37
CA VAL A 138 9.93 12.18 1.32
C VAL A 138 10.77 11.98 2.59
N THR A 139 10.75 10.76 3.14
CA THR A 139 11.53 10.42 4.35
C THR A 139 13.02 10.58 4.09
N PHE A 140 13.52 10.08 2.96
CA PHE A 140 14.94 10.25 2.60
C PHE A 140 15.33 11.70 2.42
N ALA A 141 14.51 12.50 1.73
CA ALA A 141 14.76 13.93 1.56
C ALA A 141 14.85 14.68 2.90
N GLN A 142 14.00 14.31 3.87
CA GLN A 142 14.05 14.88 5.23
C GLN A 142 15.33 14.49 5.97
N VAL A 143 15.72 13.21 5.92
CA VAL A 143 16.94 12.70 6.57
C VAL A 143 18.21 13.33 5.98
N LEU A 144 18.24 13.53 4.66
CA LEU A 144 19.35 14.16 3.93
C LEU A 144 19.34 15.70 4.02
N GLY A 145 18.35 16.31 4.68
CA GLY A 145 18.22 17.76 4.81
C GLY A 145 17.79 18.50 3.54
N TYR A 146 17.29 17.78 2.53
CA TYR A 146 16.76 18.35 1.29
C TYR A 146 15.33 18.86 1.49
N ASN A 147 15.19 19.91 2.31
CA ASN A 147 13.89 20.44 2.75
C ASN A 147 12.96 20.84 1.59
N GLU A 148 13.50 21.43 0.52
CA GLU A 148 12.69 21.80 -0.64
C GLU A 148 12.21 20.57 -1.41
N ALA A 149 13.08 19.57 -1.63
CA ALA A 149 12.70 18.30 -2.23
C ALA A 149 11.61 17.62 -1.40
N ALA A 150 11.77 17.55 -0.07
CA ALA A 150 10.79 16.94 0.82
C ALA A 150 9.41 17.60 0.69
N ARG A 151 9.35 18.93 0.66
CA ARG A 151 8.11 19.70 0.48
C ARG A 151 7.42 19.40 -0.85
N LEU A 152 8.20 19.35 -1.94
CA LEU A 152 7.69 19.07 -3.29
C LEU A 152 7.19 17.62 -3.41
N LEU A 153 7.97 16.66 -2.93
CA LEU A 153 7.60 15.24 -2.94
C LEU A 153 6.36 14.97 -2.08
N GLU A 154 6.23 15.64 -0.93
CA GLU A 154 5.05 15.52 -0.07
C GLU A 154 3.80 16.11 -0.73
N GLN A 155 3.96 17.15 -1.56
CA GLN A 155 2.84 17.64 -2.37
C GLN A 155 2.34 16.56 -3.32
N THR A 156 3.24 15.91 -4.09
CA THR A 156 2.83 14.80 -4.97
C THR A 156 2.20 13.66 -4.20
N LEU A 157 2.81 13.23 -3.09
CA LEU A 157 2.28 12.16 -2.24
C LEU A 157 0.83 12.41 -1.81
N ASN A 158 0.47 13.66 -1.53
CA ASN A 158 -0.90 14.01 -1.16
C ASN A 158 -1.85 14.02 -2.37
N GLU A 159 -1.36 14.38 -3.55
CA GLU A 159 -2.10 14.30 -4.81
C GLU A 159 -2.42 12.82 -5.14
N GLU A 160 -1.46 11.89 -5.04
CA GLU A 160 -1.69 10.44 -5.26
C GLU A 160 -2.67 9.84 -4.25
N LYS A 161 -2.54 10.17 -2.96
CA LYS A 161 -3.51 9.73 -1.96
C LYS A 161 -4.93 10.21 -2.27
N ASN A 162 -5.06 11.40 -2.86
CA ASN A 162 -6.37 11.91 -3.27
C ASN A 162 -6.87 11.20 -4.54
N ALA A 163 -5.99 10.87 -5.49
CA ALA A 163 -6.34 10.08 -6.68
C ALA A 163 -6.86 8.69 -6.29
N ASP A 164 -6.15 7.94 -5.44
CA ASP A 164 -6.62 6.64 -4.91
C ASP A 164 -7.98 6.75 -4.19
N LYS A 165 -8.17 7.82 -3.42
CA LYS A 165 -9.46 8.08 -2.74
C LYS A 165 -10.59 8.35 -3.75
N LYS A 166 -10.33 9.12 -4.81
CA LYS A 166 -11.31 9.35 -5.90
C LYS A 166 -11.66 8.02 -6.58
N LEU A 167 -10.68 7.18 -6.88
CA LEU A 167 -10.86 5.86 -7.47
C LEU A 167 -11.69 4.92 -6.56
N THR A 168 -11.40 4.93 -5.25
CA THR A 168 -12.19 4.20 -4.26
C THR A 168 -13.65 4.64 -4.26
N THR A 169 -13.91 5.95 -4.29
CA THR A 169 -15.26 6.50 -4.33
C THR A 169 -16.00 6.07 -5.61
N LEU A 170 -15.31 6.03 -6.74
CA LEU A 170 -15.86 5.53 -8.01
C LEU A 170 -16.18 4.03 -7.90
N ALA A 171 -15.27 3.21 -7.37
CA ALA A 171 -15.49 1.78 -7.18
C ALA A 171 -16.74 1.49 -6.33
N GLU A 172 -16.91 2.21 -5.21
CA GLU A 172 -18.08 2.10 -4.34
C GLU A 172 -19.38 2.49 -5.06
N SER A 173 -19.34 3.51 -5.92
CA SER A 173 -20.51 3.95 -6.70
C SER A 173 -21.03 2.85 -7.63
N PHE A 174 -20.13 2.05 -8.23
CA PHE A 174 -20.51 0.89 -9.05
C PHE A 174 -21.22 -0.18 -8.23
N ILE A 175 -20.74 -0.47 -7.01
CA ILE A 175 -21.36 -1.44 -6.10
C ILE A 175 -22.77 -0.98 -5.72
N ASN A 176 -22.92 0.29 -5.35
CA ASN A 176 -24.21 0.85 -4.95
C ASN A 176 -25.23 0.88 -6.11
N SER A 177 -24.78 1.17 -7.34
CA SER A 177 -25.64 1.13 -8.52
C SER A 177 -26.15 -0.29 -8.83
N ARG A 178 -25.30 -1.32 -8.66
CA ARG A 178 -25.70 -2.72 -8.83
C ARG A 178 -26.63 -3.20 -7.71
N ALA A 179 -26.33 -2.87 -6.45
CA ALA A 179 -27.19 -3.20 -5.32
C ALA A 179 -28.60 -2.59 -5.47
N SER A 180 -28.68 -1.35 -5.95
CA SER A 180 -29.96 -0.68 -6.22
C SER A 180 -30.73 -1.31 -7.39
N SER A 181 -30.05 -1.96 -8.33
CA SER A 181 -30.66 -2.69 -9.45
C SER A 181 -31.11 -4.12 -9.10
N GLU A 182 -30.65 -4.67 -7.97
CA GLU A 182 -31.05 -5.99 -7.46
C GLU A 182 -32.29 -5.92 -6.52
N ASP A 183 -32.70 -4.73 -6.07
CA ASP A 183 -33.80 -4.52 -5.11
C ASP A 183 -35.21 -4.45 -5.74
N ASP A 184 -35.37 -4.63 -7.06
CA ASP A 184 -36.68 -4.61 -7.75
C ASP A 184 -37.28 -6.03 -7.94
N GLY A 185 -36.84 -7.03 -7.16
CA GLY A 185 -37.13 -8.44 -7.48
C GLY A 185 -37.23 -9.46 -6.35
N SER A 186 -37.16 -9.08 -5.07
CA SER A 186 -37.25 -10.06 -3.97
C SER A 186 -38.36 -9.75 -2.97
N SER A 187 -39.40 -10.58 -2.97
CA SER A 187 -40.33 -10.77 -1.84
C SER A 187 -39.58 -10.89 -0.50
N PRO A 188 -40.19 -10.47 0.63
CA PRO A 188 -39.56 -10.56 1.93
C PRO A 188 -39.23 -12.02 2.24
N ARG A 189 -37.94 -12.33 2.38
CA ARG A 189 -37.50 -13.62 2.92
C ARG A 189 -37.73 -13.56 4.43
N ASN A 190 -38.41 -14.58 4.96
CA ASN A 190 -38.58 -14.73 6.40
C ASN A 190 -37.19 -14.92 7.04
N ASP A 191 -36.86 -14.03 7.97
CA ASP A 191 -35.67 -14.09 8.80
C ASP A 191 -35.82 -15.21 9.84
N ASP A 192 -35.42 -16.44 9.51
CA ASP A 192 -35.31 -17.52 10.50
C ASP A 192 -33.99 -18.33 10.42
N ASP A 193 -33.05 -17.96 9.54
CA ASP A 193 -31.72 -18.61 9.47
C ASP A 193 -30.59 -17.59 9.66
N ALA A 194 -30.55 -16.98 10.84
CA ALA A 194 -29.33 -16.36 11.35
C ALA A 194 -28.48 -17.45 12.00
N ASP A 195 -27.51 -18.00 11.27
CA ASP A 195 -26.26 -18.53 11.84
C ASP A 195 -25.29 -18.96 10.72
N ASP A 196 -23.99 -18.69 10.96
CA ASP A 196 -22.82 -19.21 10.24
C ASP A 196 -22.18 -18.36 9.12
N PHE A 197 -21.79 -17.11 9.44
CA PHE A 197 -20.81 -16.37 8.63
C PHE A 197 -19.68 -15.74 9.45
N ASN A 198 -19.21 -16.42 10.50
CA ASN A 198 -18.07 -15.95 11.30
C ASN A 198 -17.01 -17.03 11.53
N LYS A 199 -16.57 -17.67 10.44
CA LYS A 199 -15.54 -18.73 10.49
C LYS A 199 -14.35 -18.51 9.56
N TRP A 200 -13.94 -17.27 9.32
CA TRP A 200 -12.62 -16.98 8.75
C TRP A 200 -11.99 -15.81 9.51
N GLY A 201 -10.87 -16.10 10.16
CA GLY A 201 -10.27 -15.32 11.22
C GLY A 201 -10.08 -13.83 10.91
N VAL A 202 -10.68 -13.00 11.75
CA VAL A 202 -10.38 -11.58 11.88
C VAL A 202 -8.95 -11.45 12.41
N VAL A 203 -8.06 -10.87 11.61
CA VAL A 203 -6.72 -10.47 12.07
C VAL A 203 -6.88 -9.09 12.70
N ASN A 204 -6.45 -8.93 13.94
CA ASN A 204 -6.46 -7.62 14.59
C ASN A 204 -5.37 -6.71 13.97
N PRO A 205 -5.52 -5.38 14.02
CA PRO A 205 -4.58 -4.41 13.44
C PRO A 205 -3.14 -4.47 13.99
N ASP A 206 -2.94 -5.18 15.10
CA ASP A 206 -1.64 -5.38 15.77
C ASP A 206 -0.96 -6.72 15.42
N GLY A 207 -1.56 -7.53 14.55
CA GLY A 207 -0.93 -8.73 13.96
C GLY A 207 -0.81 -9.94 14.88
N VAL A 208 -1.45 -9.95 16.06
CA VAL A 208 -1.41 -11.10 16.99
C VAL A 208 -2.61 -12.02 16.77
N ARG A 209 -2.35 -13.32 16.61
CA ARG A 209 -3.38 -14.38 16.66
C ARG A 209 -3.50 -14.90 18.09
N TYR A 210 -4.71 -14.94 18.64
CA TYR A 210 -4.97 -15.69 19.86
C TYR A 210 -5.33 -17.13 19.49
N ASP A 211 -4.61 -18.10 20.07
CA ASP A 211 -4.97 -19.52 19.99
C ASP A 211 -6.29 -19.76 20.73
N ASP A 212 -7.27 -20.33 20.04
CA ASP A 212 -8.58 -20.71 20.59
C ASP A 212 -8.40 -21.84 21.64
N PRO A 213 -8.80 -21.65 22.90
CA PRO A 213 -8.61 -22.64 23.96
C PRO A 213 -9.70 -23.74 23.98
N THR A 214 -10.40 -24.00 22.87
CA THR A 214 -11.53 -24.95 22.83
C THR A 214 -11.35 -26.16 21.92
N THR A 215 -10.16 -26.76 21.84
CA THR A 215 -10.03 -28.15 21.35
C THR A 215 -9.04 -28.96 22.17
N ASN A 216 -9.50 -29.49 23.32
CA ASN A 216 -8.80 -30.52 24.08
C ASN A 216 -9.39 -31.90 23.74
N SER A 217 -8.80 -32.61 22.77
CA SER A 217 -9.03 -34.05 22.59
C SER A 217 -7.82 -34.82 23.08
N ASN A 218 -8.01 -35.38 24.25
CA ASN A 218 -7.10 -36.20 25.05
C ASN A 218 -6.70 -37.50 24.32
N SER A 219 -5.39 -37.78 24.20
CA SER A 219 -4.91 -39.15 23.98
C SER A 219 -3.58 -39.44 24.70
N SER A 220 -3.72 -40.16 25.83
CA SER A 220 -2.93 -41.33 26.24
C SER A 220 -1.52 -41.17 26.86
N LYS A 221 -1.50 -41.55 28.16
CA LYS A 221 -0.51 -42.39 28.88
C LYS A 221 0.88 -41.82 29.18
N SER A 222 1.24 -41.73 30.47
CA SER A 222 1.95 -42.82 31.17
C SER A 222 2.29 -42.44 32.62
N THR A 223 2.42 -43.48 33.44
CA THR A 223 2.57 -43.64 34.90
C THR A 223 3.95 -43.30 35.49
N TYR A 224 4.00 -42.91 36.79
CA TYR A 224 4.76 -43.47 37.95
C TYR A 224 4.95 -42.36 39.03
N SER A 225 4.32 -42.44 40.22
CA SER A 225 4.74 -43.06 41.50
C SER A 225 5.86 -42.34 42.30
N GLY A 226 5.61 -42.11 43.60
CA GLY A 226 6.62 -41.80 44.63
C GLY A 226 6.36 -40.49 45.38
N ASN A 227 5.39 -40.43 46.30
CA ASN A 227 5.43 -40.78 47.73
C ASN A 227 6.09 -39.73 48.66
N SER A 228 5.26 -39.28 49.62
CA SER A 228 5.53 -38.92 51.02
C SER A 228 6.48 -37.77 51.35
N SER A 229 5.93 -36.70 51.93
CA SER A 229 6.23 -36.26 53.32
C SER A 229 5.17 -35.26 53.82
N ILE A 230 4.43 -35.68 54.83
CA ILE A 230 3.59 -34.94 55.79
C ILE A 230 4.23 -35.27 57.17
N PRO A 231 4.11 -34.51 58.30
CA PRO A 231 3.17 -33.42 58.63
C PRO A 231 3.69 -32.20 59.45
N LEU A 232 2.81 -31.20 59.51
CA LEU A 232 2.27 -30.45 60.68
C LEU A 232 3.14 -29.54 61.58
N ALA A 233 2.61 -28.31 61.64
CA ALA A 233 2.27 -27.51 62.82
C ALA A 233 3.37 -26.73 63.57
N GLY A 234 3.20 -25.41 63.54
CA GLY A 234 3.82 -24.46 64.46
C GLY A 234 3.08 -23.13 64.39
N THR A 235 2.16 -22.93 65.33
CA THR A 235 1.31 -21.76 65.51
C THR A 235 2.08 -20.58 66.12
N SER A 236 1.71 -19.37 65.68
CA SER A 236 1.60 -18.11 66.45
C SER A 236 2.86 -17.44 67.05
N GLY A 237 3.03 -16.17 66.68
CA GLY A 237 3.29 -15.11 67.66
C GLY A 237 4.48 -14.21 67.40
N ILE A 238 4.16 -12.97 66.99
CA ILE A 238 4.97 -11.73 66.97
C ILE A 238 6.00 -11.62 65.85
#